data_AF-A0A524M2G2-F1
#
_entry.id   AF-A0A524M2G2-F1
#
_cell.length_a   1.000
_cell.length_b   1.000
_cell.length_c   1.000
_cell.angle_alpha   90.00
_cell.angle_beta   90.00
_cell.angle_gamma   90.00
#
_symmetry.space_group_name_H-M   'P 1'
#
loop_
_entity.id
_entity.type
_entity.pdbx_description
1 polymer ?
#
loop_
_entity_poly.entity_id
_entity_poly.type
_entity_poly.pdbx_seq_one_letter_code
_entity_poly.pdbx_strand_id
1 'polypeptide(L)'
;MDEVQNAWIVLPDENDPLLGLVSDVKGHGLKLGWQPCTTDPSTITTSIRTMTDTPVRSHVALTTIEETNILWVVNESEGEEQWTAPVVFEYATSKEDGRLLRWFKLSPVPDSILLELDKIKPRQISRENAKIDTLLFGAFRESQEIEEVKVRVAVNTDTECYRVKFSSGHIVEVDNTYELITLLKYPYLKGMPFRTEDGCLLFWDNKIDIEYSDVTTRHEEKIHVMSLSFLKPLVHRAFFLSINDILPKTCGELLKINEGGTVTLVVEVDELRRNKGEFNFITAKFRGLPKKSQLKNLEEELMTPYDLELLLESRELIDISVGKNFTLEFDVSQLRGIRLPSGITEDSQLASSIYQSEVWDGEQEFEQSEGNYHDDYNYEEGLDDEQEFEQPEGDYHDDYDYEEGLNDE
;
A
#
# COMPACT_ATOMS: atom_id res chain seq x y z
N MET A 1 -15.33 1.05 -40.89
CA MET A 1 -15.58 0.23 -39.69
C MET A 1 -14.24 0.13 -39.02
N ASP A 2 -14.09 0.68 -37.82
CA ASP A 2 -12.85 0.50 -37.07
C ASP A 2 -12.83 -0.96 -36.62
N GLU A 3 -11.90 -1.72 -37.19
CA GLU A 3 -11.72 -3.13 -36.88
C GLU A 3 -11.32 -3.23 -35.41
N VAL A 4 -12.10 -3.97 -34.63
CA VAL A 4 -11.80 -4.22 -33.21
C VAL A 4 -10.62 -5.19 -33.18
N GLN A 5 -9.51 -4.76 -32.57
CA GLN A 5 -8.28 -5.54 -32.51
C GLN A 5 -7.93 -5.90 -31.07
N ASN A 6 -7.12 -6.93 -30.90
CA ASN A 6 -6.51 -7.29 -29.63
C ASN A 6 -5.02 -6.95 -29.68
N ALA A 7 -4.49 -6.35 -28.61
CA ALA A 7 -3.06 -6.10 -28.49
C ALA A 7 -2.46 -6.97 -27.38
N TRP A 8 -1.37 -7.65 -27.72
CA TRP A 8 -0.55 -8.38 -26.75
C TRP A 8 0.62 -7.50 -26.29
N ILE A 9 0.76 -7.34 -24.99
CA ILE A 9 1.88 -6.66 -24.36
C ILE A 9 2.80 -7.73 -23.77
N VAL A 10 4.06 -7.71 -24.18
CA VAL A 10 5.07 -8.65 -23.70
C VAL A 10 6.17 -7.86 -23.02
N LEU A 11 6.34 -8.07 -21.70
CA LEU A 11 7.44 -7.49 -20.95
C LEU A 11 8.42 -8.59 -20.54
N PRO A 12 9.74 -8.39 -20.72
CA PRO A 12 10.74 -9.30 -20.20
C PRO A 12 10.74 -9.27 -18.67
N ASP A 13 10.93 -10.43 -18.06
CA ASP A 13 11.10 -10.59 -16.61
C ASP A 13 12.24 -11.59 -16.35
N GLU A 14 12.79 -11.60 -15.15
CA GLU A 14 13.97 -12.40 -14.77
C GLU A 14 13.73 -13.92 -14.92
N ASN A 15 12.49 -14.37 -14.85
CA ASN A 15 12.13 -15.79 -14.94
C ASN A 15 11.04 -16.10 -15.97
N ASP A 16 9.96 -15.30 -16.05
CA ASP A 16 8.82 -15.54 -16.95
C ASP A 16 8.28 -14.24 -17.56
N PRO A 17 8.21 -14.10 -18.89
CA PRO A 17 7.73 -12.87 -19.51
C PRO A 17 6.28 -12.59 -19.12
N LEU A 18 5.98 -11.32 -18.82
CA LEU A 18 4.63 -10.90 -18.55
C LEU A 18 3.86 -10.74 -19.85
N LEU A 19 2.74 -11.46 -20.00
CA LEU A 19 1.89 -11.44 -21.19
C LEU A 19 0.52 -10.84 -20.86
N GLY A 20 0.33 -9.59 -21.28
CA GLY A 20 -0.91 -8.86 -21.13
C GLY A 20 -1.77 -8.89 -22.39
N LEU A 21 -3.07 -9.15 -22.27
CA LEU A 21 -4.02 -9.03 -23.38
C LEU A 21 -4.90 -7.80 -23.19
N VAL A 22 -4.78 -6.84 -24.10
CA VAL A 22 -5.72 -5.71 -24.21
C VAL A 22 -6.74 -6.05 -25.27
N SER A 23 -7.99 -6.27 -24.83
CA SER A 23 -9.11 -6.54 -25.73
C SER A 23 -9.80 -5.25 -26.17
N ASP A 24 -10.48 -5.31 -27.31
CA ASP A 24 -11.26 -4.20 -27.87
C ASP A 24 -10.47 -2.92 -28.12
N VAL A 25 -9.23 -3.05 -28.58
CA VAL A 25 -8.41 -1.94 -29.04
C VAL A 25 -9.05 -1.35 -30.30
N LYS A 26 -9.46 -0.07 -30.20
CA LYS A 26 -9.99 0.71 -31.33
C LYS A 26 -8.93 1.72 -31.77
N GLY A 27 -8.56 1.68 -33.05
CA GLY A 27 -7.48 2.51 -33.61
C GLY A 27 -6.09 1.99 -33.23
N HIS A 28 -5.13 2.90 -32.99
CA HIS A 28 -3.72 2.58 -32.72
C HIS A 28 -3.32 2.60 -31.23
N GLY A 29 -4.26 2.74 -30.28
CA GLY A 29 -3.96 3.02 -28.87
C GLY A 29 -4.39 1.94 -27.89
N LEU A 30 -3.62 1.74 -26.82
CA LEU A 30 -4.00 0.83 -25.73
C LEU A 30 -5.18 1.38 -24.92
N LYS A 31 -6.06 0.50 -24.45
CA LYS A 31 -7.24 0.86 -23.64
C LYS A 31 -6.84 1.10 -22.18
N LEU A 32 -7.27 2.22 -21.61
CA LEU A 32 -7.10 2.50 -20.19
C LEU A 32 -7.90 1.54 -19.31
N GLY A 33 -7.41 1.28 -18.10
CA GLY A 33 -8.04 0.43 -17.09
C GLY A 33 -7.32 -0.90 -16.89
N TRP A 34 -7.98 -1.78 -16.12
CA TRP A 34 -7.48 -3.11 -15.78
C TRP A 34 -7.62 -4.08 -16.96
N GLN A 35 -6.55 -4.83 -17.19
CA GLN A 35 -6.42 -5.78 -18.27
C GLN A 35 -5.85 -7.09 -17.72
N PRO A 36 -6.41 -8.24 -18.08
CA PRO A 36 -5.94 -9.53 -17.59
C PRO A 36 -4.64 -9.91 -18.30
N CYS A 37 -3.72 -10.48 -17.56
CA CYS A 37 -2.61 -11.22 -18.13
C CYS A 37 -3.06 -12.66 -18.36
N THR A 38 -2.60 -13.24 -19.46
CA THR A 38 -2.95 -14.62 -19.77
C THR A 38 -2.06 -15.56 -18.97
N THR A 39 -2.67 -16.36 -18.11
CA THR A 39 -1.99 -17.35 -17.25
C THR A 39 -2.34 -18.80 -17.60
N ASP A 40 -3.33 -19.02 -18.46
CA ASP A 40 -3.69 -20.35 -18.97
C ASP A 40 -2.63 -20.87 -19.97
N PRO A 41 -1.98 -22.02 -19.72
CA PRO A 41 -0.91 -22.54 -20.58
C PRO A 41 -1.32 -22.78 -22.03
N SER A 42 -2.57 -23.18 -22.27
CA SER A 42 -3.06 -23.51 -23.61
C SER A 42 -3.31 -22.26 -24.46
N THR A 43 -3.89 -21.23 -23.85
CA THR A 43 -4.11 -19.91 -24.44
C THR A 43 -2.78 -19.25 -24.72
N ILE A 44 -1.85 -19.29 -23.77
CA ILE A 44 -0.49 -18.74 -23.93
C ILE A 44 0.26 -19.41 -25.08
N THR A 45 0.22 -20.74 -25.16
CA THR A 45 0.88 -21.48 -26.27
C THR A 45 0.35 -21.02 -27.62
N THR A 46 -0.96 -20.78 -27.71
CA THR A 46 -1.61 -20.28 -28.93
C THR A 46 -1.18 -18.84 -29.21
N SER A 47 -1.23 -17.97 -28.22
CA SER A 47 -0.83 -16.56 -28.33
C SER A 47 0.63 -16.41 -28.72
N ILE A 48 1.55 -17.22 -28.17
CA ILE A 48 2.96 -17.21 -28.54
C ILE A 48 3.12 -17.55 -30.02
N ARG A 49 2.45 -18.59 -30.52
CA ARG A 49 2.48 -18.91 -31.96
C ARG A 49 1.99 -17.73 -32.79
N THR A 50 0.85 -17.15 -32.43
CA THR A 50 0.32 -15.96 -33.11
C THR A 50 1.29 -14.78 -33.09
N MET A 51 1.94 -14.50 -31.96
CA MET A 51 2.95 -13.44 -31.83
C MET A 51 4.21 -13.74 -32.65
N THR A 52 4.70 -14.99 -32.64
CA THR A 52 5.84 -15.43 -33.45
C THR A 52 5.57 -15.26 -34.94
N ASP A 53 4.37 -15.61 -35.38
CA ASP A 53 3.94 -15.52 -36.79
C ASP A 53 3.57 -14.10 -37.24
N THR A 54 3.50 -13.13 -36.31
CA THR A 54 3.17 -11.74 -36.61
C THR A 54 4.40 -11.01 -37.19
N PRO A 55 4.35 -10.55 -38.46
CA PRO A 55 5.52 -9.99 -39.16
C PRO A 55 5.90 -8.57 -38.72
N VAL A 56 4.98 -7.83 -38.09
CA VAL A 56 5.18 -6.45 -37.63
C VAL A 56 4.78 -6.36 -36.16
N ARG A 57 5.72 -6.01 -35.29
CA ARG A 57 5.49 -5.81 -33.85
C ARG A 57 5.86 -4.40 -33.46
N SER A 58 4.98 -3.70 -32.76
CA SER A 58 5.29 -2.41 -32.18
C SER A 58 6.22 -2.59 -30.99
N HIS A 59 7.24 -1.75 -30.90
CA HIS A 59 8.13 -1.74 -29.76
C HIS A 59 7.52 -0.96 -28.60
N VAL A 60 7.69 -1.52 -27.40
CA VAL A 60 7.31 -0.85 -26.16
C VAL A 60 8.53 -0.69 -25.26
N ALA A 61 8.56 0.38 -24.47
CA ALA A 61 9.56 0.61 -23.44
C ALA A 61 8.86 0.76 -22.09
N LEU A 62 9.50 0.30 -21.03
CA LEU A 62 9.09 0.64 -19.67
C LEU A 62 10.19 1.51 -19.06
N THR A 63 9.82 2.68 -18.54
CA THR A 63 10.72 3.57 -17.79
C THR A 63 10.09 3.90 -16.45
N THR A 64 10.87 4.13 -15.40
CA THR A 64 10.33 4.48 -14.08
C THR A 64 10.63 5.95 -13.74
N ILE A 65 9.61 6.70 -13.30
CA ILE A 65 9.70 8.07 -12.75
C ILE A 65 9.12 8.05 -11.36
N GLU A 66 9.89 8.41 -10.33
CA GLU A 66 9.32 8.57 -8.97
C GLU A 66 8.43 7.37 -8.60
N GLU A 67 8.94 6.15 -8.84
CA GLU A 67 8.25 4.86 -8.61
C GLU A 67 7.07 4.54 -9.56
N THR A 68 6.70 5.46 -10.43
CA THR A 68 5.67 5.27 -11.45
C THR A 68 6.27 4.69 -12.73
N ASN A 69 5.83 3.49 -13.12
CA ASN A 69 6.24 2.90 -14.38
C ASN A 69 5.43 3.51 -15.54
N ILE A 70 6.13 4.04 -16.54
CA ILE A 70 5.58 4.64 -17.75
C ILE A 70 5.84 3.70 -18.91
N LEU A 71 4.76 3.26 -19.56
CA LEU A 71 4.83 2.48 -20.78
C LEU A 71 4.91 3.44 -21.95
N TRP A 72 5.94 3.28 -22.78
CA TRP A 72 6.16 3.99 -24.03
C TRP A 72 5.87 3.07 -25.20
N VAL A 73 5.23 3.59 -26.25
CA VAL A 73 4.94 2.86 -27.49
C VAL A 73 5.50 3.65 -28.66
N VAL A 74 6.17 2.97 -29.58
CA VAL A 74 6.54 3.56 -30.87
C VAL A 74 5.30 3.62 -31.75
N ASN A 75 4.95 4.82 -32.17
CA ASN A 75 3.97 5.05 -33.22
C ASN A 75 4.66 5.70 -34.42
N GLU A 76 4.26 5.31 -35.63
CA GLU A 76 4.66 6.03 -36.83
C GLU A 76 3.73 7.23 -37.01
N SER A 77 4.30 8.44 -36.96
CA SER A 77 3.58 9.68 -37.27
C SER A 77 4.32 10.37 -38.42
N GLU A 78 3.61 10.65 -39.51
CA GLU A 78 4.17 11.32 -40.70
C GLU A 78 5.40 10.63 -41.32
N GLY A 79 5.53 9.31 -41.14
CA GLY A 79 6.65 8.52 -41.66
C GLY A 79 7.90 8.52 -40.77
N GLU A 80 7.84 9.11 -39.58
CA GLU A 80 8.88 9.04 -38.56
C GLU A 80 8.41 8.23 -37.35
N GLU A 81 9.28 7.36 -36.82
CA GLU A 81 9.04 6.62 -35.58
C GLU A 81 9.10 7.60 -34.38
N GLN A 82 7.95 7.86 -33.75
CA GLN A 82 7.86 8.70 -32.57
C GLN A 82 7.42 7.90 -31.34
N TRP A 83 8.24 7.94 -30.30
CA TRP A 83 7.84 7.45 -28.98
C TRP A 83 6.75 8.34 -28.40
N THR A 84 5.64 7.70 -28.06
CA THR A 84 4.54 8.28 -27.29
C THR A 84 4.49 7.57 -25.94
N ALA A 85 4.24 8.31 -24.85
CA ALA A 85 3.96 7.72 -23.54
C ALA A 85 2.44 7.53 -23.44
N PRO A 86 1.88 6.37 -23.81
CA PRO A 86 0.45 6.19 -23.71
C PRO A 86 -0.06 6.26 -22.27
N VAL A 87 0.64 5.68 -21.29
CA VAL A 87 0.05 5.38 -19.98
C VAL A 87 1.07 5.09 -18.89
N VAL A 88 0.64 5.30 -17.64
CA VAL A 88 1.20 4.63 -16.47
C VAL A 88 0.83 3.16 -16.52
N PHE A 89 1.83 2.30 -16.33
CA PHE A 89 1.68 0.85 -16.27
C PHE A 89 1.81 0.41 -14.82
N GLU A 90 0.70 0.00 -14.22
CA GLU A 90 0.74 -0.67 -12.92
C GLU A 90 0.59 -2.16 -13.19
N TYR A 91 1.36 -2.94 -12.46
CA TYR A 91 1.17 -4.37 -12.43
C TYR A 91 0.57 -4.72 -11.09
N ALA A 92 -0.50 -5.51 -11.11
CA ALA A 92 -1.08 -6.06 -9.90
C ALA A 92 -1.31 -7.55 -10.08
N THR A 93 -1.36 -8.22 -8.96
CA THR A 93 -1.79 -9.60 -8.91
C THR A 93 -3.04 -9.61 -8.08
N SER A 94 -4.13 -10.14 -8.66
CA SER A 94 -5.35 -10.40 -7.94
C SER A 94 -5.53 -11.90 -7.81
N LYS A 95 -6.19 -12.29 -6.72
CA LYS A 95 -6.56 -13.67 -6.48
C LYS A 95 -7.99 -13.86 -6.93
N GLU A 96 -8.22 -14.79 -7.85
CA GLU A 96 -9.55 -15.36 -8.10
C GLU A 96 -9.42 -16.89 -8.07
N ASP A 97 -10.26 -17.55 -7.27
CA ASP A 97 -10.35 -19.01 -7.20
C ASP A 97 -9.02 -19.75 -6.94
N GLY A 98 -8.12 -19.16 -6.15
CA GLY A 98 -6.81 -19.76 -5.82
C GLY A 98 -5.80 -19.73 -6.97
N ARG A 99 -6.10 -19.01 -8.06
CA ARG A 99 -5.18 -18.74 -9.15
C ARG A 99 -4.70 -17.29 -9.05
N LEU A 100 -3.40 -17.09 -9.22
CA LEU A 100 -2.83 -15.75 -9.37
C LEU A 100 -3.26 -15.23 -10.74
N LEU A 101 -4.30 -14.40 -10.78
CA LEU A 101 -4.57 -13.60 -11.95
C LEU A 101 -3.59 -12.44 -11.93
N ARG A 102 -2.63 -12.52 -12.83
CA ARG A 102 -1.77 -11.38 -13.12
C ARG A 102 -2.64 -10.38 -13.88
N TRP A 103 -2.68 -9.13 -13.44
CA TRP A 103 -3.36 -8.04 -14.10
C TRP A 103 -2.37 -6.91 -14.33
N PHE A 104 -2.61 -6.10 -15.33
CA PHE A 104 -1.97 -4.81 -15.44
C PHE A 104 -3.03 -3.75 -15.61
N LYS A 105 -2.74 -2.55 -15.13
CA LYS A 105 -3.57 -1.38 -15.29
C LYS A 105 -2.83 -0.38 -16.14
N LEU A 106 -3.54 0.15 -17.11
CA LEU A 106 -3.09 1.27 -17.92
C LEU A 106 -3.82 2.53 -17.43
N SER A 107 -3.11 3.40 -16.73
CA SER A 107 -3.66 4.65 -16.17
C SER A 107 -3.18 5.86 -16.97
N PRO A 108 -3.94 6.97 -17.04
CA PRO A 108 -3.43 8.20 -17.64
C PRO A 108 -2.21 8.71 -16.86
N VAL A 109 -1.31 9.39 -17.55
CA VAL A 109 -0.12 9.98 -16.92
C VAL A 109 -0.53 11.17 -16.04
N PRO A 110 -0.19 11.19 -14.73
CA PRO A 110 -0.46 12.32 -13.85
C PRO A 110 0.21 13.60 -14.32
N ASP A 111 -0.47 14.73 -14.15
CA ASP A 111 0.06 16.06 -14.50
C ASP A 111 1.39 16.37 -13.78
N SER A 112 1.57 15.84 -12.58
CA SER A 112 2.77 16.04 -11.75
C SER A 112 4.05 15.52 -12.40
N ILE A 113 3.97 14.48 -13.24
CA ILE A 113 5.15 13.85 -13.87
C ILE A 113 5.32 14.23 -15.35
N LEU A 114 4.40 15.00 -15.94
CA LEU A 114 4.46 15.40 -17.35
C LEU A 114 5.75 16.16 -17.70
N LEU A 115 6.26 16.98 -16.78
CA LEU A 115 7.48 17.78 -16.99
C LEU A 115 8.76 16.94 -17.00
N GLU A 116 8.75 15.75 -16.39
CA GLU A 116 9.92 14.86 -16.33
C GLU A 116 9.96 13.87 -17.52
N LEU A 117 8.81 13.62 -18.18
CA LEU A 117 8.69 12.68 -19.32
C LEU A 117 9.68 12.97 -20.45
N ASP A 118 9.85 14.24 -20.82
CA ASP A 118 10.73 14.62 -21.94
C ASP A 118 12.21 14.34 -21.67
N LYS A 119 12.62 14.31 -20.39
CA LYS A 119 14.03 14.08 -20.00
C LYS A 119 14.44 12.62 -20.09
N ILE A 120 13.48 11.71 -19.84
CA ILE A 120 13.71 10.27 -19.73
C ILE A 120 13.17 9.48 -20.93
N LYS A 121 12.54 10.17 -21.88
CA LYS A 121 12.01 9.58 -23.11
C LYS A 121 13.04 8.62 -23.72
N PRO A 122 12.68 7.36 -24.01
CA PRO A 122 13.58 6.40 -24.63
C PRO A 122 14.16 6.96 -25.93
N ARG A 123 15.48 6.89 -26.07
CA ARG A 123 16.19 7.34 -27.28
C ARG A 123 16.22 6.24 -28.35
N GLN A 124 16.42 4.99 -27.93
CA GLN A 124 16.44 3.81 -28.80
C GLN A 124 16.31 2.53 -27.95
N ILE A 125 15.61 1.52 -28.46
CA ILE A 125 15.61 0.14 -27.90
C ILE A 125 16.29 -0.79 -28.90
N SER A 126 17.06 -1.77 -28.39
CA SER A 126 17.67 -2.82 -29.22
C SER A 126 16.57 -3.68 -29.88
N ARG A 127 16.64 -3.87 -31.20
CA ARG A 127 15.67 -4.65 -32.01
C ARG A 127 15.87 -6.16 -31.91
N GLU A 128 16.30 -6.68 -30.76
CA GLU A 128 16.69 -8.09 -30.57
C GLU A 128 15.49 -9.03 -30.39
N ASN A 129 14.65 -9.14 -31.42
CA ASN A 129 13.46 -10.00 -31.44
C ASN A 129 13.78 -11.47 -31.09
N ALA A 130 14.96 -11.97 -31.47
CA ALA A 130 15.36 -13.35 -31.22
C ALA A 130 15.48 -13.72 -29.72
N LYS A 131 15.88 -12.77 -28.85
CA LYS A 131 15.92 -13.00 -27.40
C LYS A 131 14.52 -13.05 -26.81
N ILE A 132 13.63 -12.16 -27.27
CA ILE A 132 12.21 -12.14 -26.88
C ILE A 132 11.53 -13.43 -27.30
N ASP A 133 11.73 -13.86 -28.56
CA ASP A 133 11.18 -15.12 -29.06
C ASP A 133 11.68 -16.30 -28.21
N THR A 134 12.98 -16.36 -27.89
CA THR A 134 13.56 -17.40 -27.03
C THR A 134 12.96 -17.42 -25.62
N LEU A 135 12.75 -16.24 -25.01
CA LEU A 135 12.12 -16.10 -23.69
C LEU A 135 10.65 -16.57 -23.72
N LEU A 136 9.90 -16.17 -24.75
CA LEU A 136 8.51 -16.63 -24.97
C LEU A 136 8.45 -18.15 -25.10
N PHE A 137 9.37 -18.77 -25.83
CA PHE A 137 9.44 -20.23 -25.98
C PHE A 137 9.91 -20.97 -24.71
N GLY A 138 10.73 -20.34 -23.87
CA GLY A 138 11.35 -20.97 -22.70
C GLY A 138 10.50 -20.98 -21.43
N ALA A 139 9.66 -19.96 -21.23
CA ALA A 139 9.02 -19.71 -19.94
C ALA A 139 7.87 -20.66 -19.54
N PHE A 140 7.23 -21.35 -20.48
CA PHE A 140 5.96 -22.04 -20.19
C PHE A 140 6.08 -23.56 -19.96
N ARG A 141 7.19 -24.03 -19.38
CA ARG A 141 7.39 -25.47 -19.20
C ARG A 141 6.65 -26.12 -18.03
N GLU A 142 6.22 -25.39 -17.01
CA GLU A 142 5.51 -26.00 -15.88
C GLU A 142 4.47 -25.02 -15.32
N SER A 143 3.24 -25.47 -15.09
CA SER A 143 2.26 -24.73 -14.29
C SER A 143 2.81 -24.63 -12.87
N GLN A 144 3.50 -23.55 -12.54
CA GLN A 144 4.10 -23.37 -11.22
C GLN A 144 2.97 -23.06 -10.22
N GLU A 145 2.81 -23.95 -9.23
CA GLU A 145 1.91 -23.73 -8.11
C GLU A 145 2.50 -22.63 -7.22
N ILE A 146 1.68 -21.62 -6.91
CA ILE A 146 2.08 -20.49 -6.07
C ILE A 146 1.42 -20.69 -4.72
N GLU A 147 2.23 -20.75 -3.67
CA GLU A 147 1.76 -20.85 -2.30
C GLU A 147 1.58 -19.46 -1.70
N GLU A 148 0.36 -19.16 -1.26
CA GLU A 148 0.08 -17.94 -0.50
C GLU A 148 0.51 -18.13 0.95
N VAL A 149 1.30 -17.19 1.44
CA VAL A 149 1.91 -17.31 2.75
C VAL A 149 1.72 -16.07 3.60
N LYS A 150 1.53 -16.29 4.90
CA LYS A 150 1.76 -15.26 5.90
C LYS A 150 3.24 -15.19 6.21
N VAL A 151 3.75 -13.98 6.43
CA VAL A 151 5.14 -13.72 6.73
C VAL A 151 5.26 -13.27 8.17
N ARG A 152 6.14 -13.91 8.94
CA ARG A 152 6.47 -13.47 10.29
C ARG A 152 7.93 -13.04 10.35
N VAL A 153 8.17 -11.82 10.80
CA VAL A 153 9.50 -11.24 10.99
C VAL A 153 9.85 -11.29 12.48
N ALA A 154 11.01 -11.84 12.79
CA ALA A 154 11.58 -11.88 14.13
C ALA A 154 13.09 -11.62 14.07
N VAL A 155 13.73 -11.45 15.23
CA VAL A 155 15.19 -11.37 15.33
C VAL A 155 15.72 -12.62 16.02
N ASN A 156 16.75 -13.22 15.43
CA ASN A 156 17.60 -14.19 16.11
C ASN A 156 18.75 -13.44 16.79
N THR A 157 18.67 -13.29 18.11
CA THR A 157 19.67 -12.55 18.90
C THR A 157 21.03 -13.23 18.94
N ASP A 158 21.08 -14.55 18.77
CA ASP A 158 22.33 -15.32 18.84
C ASP A 158 23.19 -15.14 17.58
N THR A 159 22.53 -15.02 16.43
CA THR A 159 23.19 -14.86 15.12
C THR A 159 23.18 -13.42 14.63
N GLU A 160 22.53 -12.51 15.35
CA GLU A 160 22.32 -11.12 14.95
C GLU A 160 21.71 -11.00 13.54
N CYS A 161 20.71 -11.82 13.23
CA CYS A 161 20.00 -11.81 11.94
C CYS A 161 18.50 -11.59 12.13
N TYR A 162 17.88 -10.93 11.16
CA TYR A 162 16.44 -11.00 10.97
C TYR A 162 16.07 -12.37 10.42
N ARG A 163 15.06 -13.00 11.03
CA ARG A 163 14.49 -14.27 10.60
C ARG A 163 13.10 -14.01 10.03
N VAL A 164 12.95 -14.28 8.73
CA VAL A 164 11.69 -14.22 8.01
C VAL A 164 11.17 -15.64 7.88
N LYS A 165 10.04 -15.93 8.54
CA LYS A 165 9.38 -17.23 8.49
C LYS A 165 8.10 -17.13 7.69
N PHE A 166 7.99 -17.95 6.66
CA PHE A 166 6.78 -18.10 5.86
C PHE A 166 5.87 -19.16 6.47
N SER A 167 4.56 -19.03 6.32
CA SER A 167 3.60 -20.05 6.80
C SER A 167 3.77 -21.41 6.11
N SER A 168 4.40 -21.44 4.94
CA SER A 168 4.84 -22.65 4.22
C SER A 168 5.92 -23.45 4.97
N GLY A 169 6.53 -22.85 6.00
CA GLY A 169 7.63 -23.45 6.78
C GLY A 169 9.02 -23.01 6.31
N HIS A 170 9.12 -22.35 5.16
CA HIS A 170 10.38 -21.76 4.67
C HIS A 170 10.88 -20.66 5.61
N ILE A 171 12.20 -20.58 5.75
CA ILE A 171 12.87 -19.58 6.60
C ILE A 171 14.00 -18.96 5.80
N VAL A 172 14.04 -17.62 5.79
CA VAL A 172 15.14 -16.84 5.23
C VAL A 172 15.74 -16.00 6.35
N GLU A 173 17.07 -15.99 6.45
CA GLU A 173 17.80 -15.15 7.39
C GLU A 173 18.58 -14.09 6.64
N VAL A 174 18.47 -12.84 7.07
CA VAL A 174 19.17 -11.68 6.50
C VAL A 174 19.73 -10.82 7.63
N ASP A 175 20.95 -10.34 7.49
CA ASP A 175 21.60 -9.48 8.49
C ASP A 175 21.36 -7.99 8.20
N ASN A 176 21.19 -7.63 6.93
CA ASN A 176 21.01 -6.27 6.45
C ASN A 176 19.53 -5.84 6.46
N THR A 177 19.26 -4.65 7.01
CA THR A 177 17.89 -4.12 7.13
C THR A 177 17.28 -3.75 5.78
N TYR A 178 18.07 -3.23 4.82
CA TYR A 178 17.58 -2.90 3.49
C TYR A 178 17.24 -4.15 2.67
N GLU A 179 18.05 -5.21 2.81
CA GLU A 179 17.75 -6.51 2.20
C GLU A 179 16.47 -7.11 2.81
N LEU A 180 16.27 -7.01 4.13
CA LEU A 180 15.02 -7.38 4.77
C LEU A 180 13.83 -6.62 4.17
N ILE A 181 13.91 -5.29 4.10
CA ILE A 181 12.82 -4.46 3.55
C ILE A 181 12.53 -4.85 2.10
N THR A 182 13.57 -5.08 1.30
CA THR A 182 13.42 -5.51 -0.10
C THR A 182 12.79 -6.89 -0.20
N LEU A 183 13.20 -7.84 0.65
CA LEU A 183 12.58 -9.16 0.74
C LEU A 183 11.11 -9.02 1.09
N LEU A 184 10.74 -8.31 2.16
CA LEU A 184 9.34 -8.17 2.60
C LEU A 184 8.45 -7.49 1.54
N LYS A 185 9.02 -6.68 0.67
CA LYS A 185 8.32 -6.03 -0.45
C LYS A 185 8.43 -6.80 -1.76
N TYR A 186 9.08 -7.96 -1.78
CA TYR A 186 9.48 -8.61 -3.02
C TYR A 186 8.33 -8.80 -4.00
N PRO A 187 7.15 -9.35 -3.62
CA PRO A 187 6.05 -9.52 -4.56
C PRO A 187 5.54 -8.19 -5.14
N TYR A 188 5.51 -7.14 -4.31
CA TYR A 188 5.12 -5.79 -4.72
C TYR A 188 6.15 -5.14 -5.65
N LEU A 189 7.44 -5.19 -5.30
CA LEU A 189 8.52 -4.55 -6.07
C LEU A 189 8.79 -5.25 -7.39
N LYS A 190 8.71 -6.58 -7.39
CA LYS A 190 9.04 -7.41 -8.56
C LYS A 190 7.82 -7.78 -9.39
N GLY A 191 6.61 -7.67 -8.84
CA GLY A 191 5.40 -8.13 -9.52
C GLY A 191 5.38 -9.66 -9.73
N MET A 192 6.12 -10.42 -8.92
CA MET A 192 6.18 -11.88 -9.05
C MET A 192 6.36 -12.56 -7.71
N PRO A 193 5.93 -13.83 -7.57
CA PRO A 193 6.21 -14.63 -6.40
C PRO A 193 7.71 -14.75 -6.12
N PHE A 194 8.06 -14.81 -4.85
CA PHE A 194 9.41 -15.10 -4.41
C PHE A 194 9.73 -16.59 -4.64
N ARG A 195 10.80 -16.88 -5.38
CA ARG A 195 11.27 -18.26 -5.59
C ARG A 195 12.26 -18.67 -4.50
N THR A 196 11.90 -19.70 -3.76
CA THR A 196 12.76 -20.34 -2.75
C THR A 196 13.80 -21.27 -3.37
N GLU A 197 14.78 -21.72 -2.59
CA GLU A 197 15.89 -22.55 -3.06
C GLU A 197 15.46 -23.90 -3.65
N ASP A 198 14.36 -24.49 -3.15
CA ASP A 198 13.81 -25.75 -3.65
C ASP A 198 12.85 -25.55 -4.84
N GLY A 199 12.66 -24.31 -5.29
CA GLY A 199 11.85 -23.95 -6.43
C GLY A 199 10.40 -23.59 -6.11
N CYS A 200 9.97 -23.65 -4.84
CA CYS A 200 8.63 -23.22 -4.45
C CYS A 200 8.44 -21.71 -4.67
N LEU A 201 7.29 -21.33 -5.22
CA LEU A 201 6.90 -19.94 -5.44
C LEU A 201 6.00 -19.46 -4.30
N LEU A 202 6.43 -18.43 -3.58
CA LEU A 202 5.72 -17.87 -2.44
C LEU A 202 5.17 -16.48 -2.76
N PHE A 203 3.93 -16.20 -2.35
CA PHE A 203 3.30 -14.90 -2.55
C PHE A 203 2.64 -14.37 -1.27
N TRP A 204 2.74 -13.06 -1.03
CA TRP A 204 2.12 -12.36 0.09
C TRP A 204 1.90 -10.89 -0.25
N ASP A 205 0.92 -10.26 0.39
CA ASP A 205 0.71 -8.82 0.35
C ASP A 205 1.56 -8.13 1.42
N ASN A 206 2.39 -7.17 1.00
CA ASN A 206 3.33 -6.48 1.88
C ASN A 206 2.67 -5.54 2.91
N LYS A 207 1.36 -5.30 2.81
CA LYS A 207 0.61 -4.42 3.72
C LYS A 207 -0.19 -5.16 4.77
N ILE A 208 -0.61 -6.40 4.50
CA ILE A 208 -1.56 -7.14 5.36
C ILE A 208 -1.07 -8.51 5.82
N ASP A 209 -0.17 -9.17 5.09
CA ASP A 209 0.23 -10.56 5.39
C ASP A 209 1.47 -10.66 6.28
N ILE A 210 2.03 -9.51 6.71
CA ILE A 210 3.28 -9.45 7.47
C ILE A 210 3.01 -9.16 8.95
N GLU A 211 3.44 -10.10 9.80
CA GLU A 211 3.46 -9.96 11.25
C GLU A 211 4.86 -9.59 11.74
N TYR A 212 4.97 -8.51 12.49
CA TYR A 212 6.22 -8.01 13.08
C TYR A 212 6.28 -8.40 14.56
N SER A 213 7.26 -9.21 14.93
CA SER A 213 7.42 -9.65 16.32
C SER A 213 8.20 -8.62 17.16
N ASP A 214 7.93 -8.60 18.46
CA ASP A 214 8.76 -7.88 19.42
C ASP A 214 10.12 -8.57 19.61
N VAL A 215 11.15 -7.77 19.85
CA VAL A 215 12.52 -8.18 20.11
C VAL A 215 12.86 -7.84 21.55
N THR A 216 13.26 -8.85 22.31
CA THR A 216 13.68 -8.67 23.70
C THR A 216 15.20 -8.71 23.79
N THR A 217 15.81 -7.60 24.18
CA THR A 217 17.25 -7.51 24.47
C THR A 217 17.49 -7.32 25.96
N ARG A 218 18.69 -7.68 26.44
CA ARG A 218 19.10 -7.46 27.83
C ARG A 218 20.33 -6.56 27.86
N HIS A 219 20.18 -5.36 28.37
CA HIS A 219 21.26 -4.40 28.59
C HIS A 219 21.41 -4.14 30.09
N GLU A 220 22.61 -4.39 30.64
CA GLU A 220 22.95 -4.04 32.02
C GLU A 220 21.88 -4.44 33.06
N GLU A 221 21.40 -5.69 32.97
CA GLU A 221 20.35 -6.30 33.81
C GLU A 221 18.90 -5.82 33.58
N LYS A 222 18.66 -4.86 32.69
CA LYS A 222 17.32 -4.45 32.26
C LYS A 222 16.88 -5.19 31.00
N ILE A 223 15.62 -5.61 30.99
CA ILE A 223 14.96 -6.15 29.81
C ILE A 223 14.46 -4.96 29.01
N HIS A 224 14.88 -4.88 27.75
CA HIS A 224 14.41 -3.91 26.79
C HIS A 224 13.61 -4.65 25.72
N VAL A 225 12.42 -4.15 25.39
CA VAL A 225 11.55 -4.71 24.36
C VAL A 225 11.43 -3.66 23.27
N MET A 226 11.61 -4.07 22.02
CA MET A 226 11.48 -3.23 20.84
C MET A 226 10.58 -3.90 19.82
N SER A 227 9.62 -3.16 19.27
CA SER A 227 8.72 -3.70 18.26
C SER A 227 9.31 -3.54 16.86
N LEU A 228 9.36 -4.61 16.05
CA LEU A 228 9.78 -4.51 14.64
C LEU A 228 8.75 -3.78 13.76
N SER A 229 7.61 -3.34 14.30
CA SER A 229 6.62 -2.54 13.56
C SER A 229 7.16 -1.21 13.04
N PHE A 230 8.29 -0.71 13.54
CA PHE A 230 8.97 0.47 12.97
C PHE A 230 9.35 0.29 11.48
N LEU A 231 9.41 -0.96 11.00
CA LEU A 231 9.67 -1.28 9.59
C LEU A 231 8.44 -1.07 8.69
N LYS A 232 7.22 -1.05 9.24
CA LYS A 232 5.97 -0.98 8.46
C LYS A 232 5.94 0.16 7.44
N PRO A 233 6.26 1.42 7.77
CA PRO A 233 6.18 2.52 6.80
C PRO A 233 7.06 2.27 5.58
N LEU A 234 8.23 1.67 5.80
CA LEU A 234 9.26 1.41 4.79
C LEU A 234 8.95 0.18 3.94
N VAL A 235 8.15 -0.74 4.48
CA VAL A 235 7.64 -1.90 3.75
C VAL A 235 6.38 -1.52 2.97
N HIS A 236 5.50 -0.70 3.52
CA HIS A 236 4.22 -0.34 2.91
C HIS A 236 4.36 0.74 1.82
N ARG A 237 5.42 1.56 1.84
CA ARG A 237 5.75 2.61 0.86
C ARG A 237 7.11 2.36 0.22
N ALA A 238 7.32 2.77 -1.03
CA ALA A 238 8.60 2.56 -1.69
C ALA A 238 9.69 3.51 -1.17
N PHE A 239 9.38 4.80 -0.92
CA PHE A 239 10.13 5.71 -0.06
C PHE A 239 9.23 6.30 1.04
N PHE A 240 9.73 6.36 2.28
CA PHE A 240 9.01 6.96 3.40
C PHE A 240 9.83 8.05 4.12
N LEU A 241 9.60 9.30 3.70
CA LEU A 241 10.13 10.51 4.33
C LEU A 241 11.66 10.46 4.55
N SER A 242 12.17 11.34 5.41
CA SER A 242 13.57 11.35 5.86
C SER A 242 13.94 10.21 6.84
N ILE A 243 13.04 9.24 7.10
CA ILE A 243 13.30 8.12 8.04
C ILE A 243 14.26 7.08 7.44
N ASN A 244 14.34 6.96 6.11
CA ASN A 244 15.19 5.98 5.44
C ASN A 244 16.67 6.05 5.88
N ASP A 245 17.18 7.26 6.19
CA ASP A 245 18.59 7.49 6.48
C ASP A 245 18.97 7.24 7.94
N ILE A 246 17.99 7.03 8.83
CA ILE A 246 18.19 6.94 10.28
C ILE A 246 17.97 5.52 10.84
N LEU A 247 17.76 4.55 9.96
CA LEU A 247 17.57 3.14 10.31
C LEU A 247 18.89 2.45 10.64
N PRO A 248 18.85 1.41 11.50
CA PRO A 248 19.97 0.51 11.64
C PRO A 248 20.24 -0.20 10.32
N LYS A 249 21.50 -0.22 9.88
CA LYS A 249 21.90 -0.87 8.62
C LYS A 249 21.87 -2.38 8.75
N THR A 250 22.13 -2.89 9.95
CA THR A 250 22.17 -4.32 10.25
C THR A 250 21.35 -4.64 11.50
N CYS A 251 20.92 -5.90 11.61
CA CYS A 251 20.29 -6.41 12.83
C CYS A 251 21.23 -6.31 14.04
N GLY A 252 22.54 -6.45 13.86
CA GLY A 252 23.53 -6.22 14.94
C GLY A 252 23.59 -4.77 15.42
N GLU A 253 23.30 -3.78 14.56
CA GLU A 253 23.14 -2.38 14.97
C GLU A 253 21.83 -2.18 15.73
N LEU A 254 20.73 -2.77 15.24
CA LEU A 254 19.42 -2.76 15.91
C LEU A 254 19.52 -3.25 17.36
N LEU A 255 20.22 -4.36 17.59
CA LEU A 255 20.39 -4.97 18.91
C LEU A 255 21.25 -4.13 19.89
N LYS A 256 21.94 -3.08 19.41
CA LYS A 256 22.74 -2.17 20.24
C LYS A 256 21.99 -0.89 20.62
N ILE A 257 20.80 -0.69 20.08
CA ILE A 257 19.95 0.45 20.37
C ILE A 257 19.46 0.36 21.82
N ASN A 258 19.49 1.50 22.52
CA ASN A 258 19.03 1.60 23.90
C ASN A 258 17.68 2.29 23.98
N GLU A 259 16.98 2.07 25.09
CA GLU A 259 15.71 2.76 25.36
C GLU A 259 15.89 4.28 25.45
N GLY A 260 15.12 5.00 24.61
CA GLY A 260 15.09 6.45 24.55
C GLY A 260 14.02 7.10 25.41
N GLY A 261 13.01 6.33 25.81
CA GLY A 261 11.80 6.79 26.51
C GLY A 261 10.67 7.15 25.54
N THR A 262 9.63 7.79 26.07
CA THR A 262 8.45 8.19 25.30
C THR A 262 8.62 9.55 24.65
N VAL A 263 8.17 9.69 23.41
CA VAL A 263 8.08 10.97 22.69
C VAL A 263 6.68 11.14 22.12
N THR A 264 6.21 12.38 22.09
CA THR A 264 4.87 12.69 21.56
C THR A 264 5.01 13.34 20.18
N LEU A 265 4.41 12.75 19.16
CA LEU A 265 4.20 13.34 17.85
C LEU A 265 2.92 14.19 17.89
N VAL A 266 3.07 15.51 17.85
CA VAL A 266 1.98 16.48 17.84
C VAL A 266 1.66 16.81 16.39
N VAL A 267 0.45 16.47 15.96
CA VAL A 267 -0.02 16.67 14.61
C VAL A 267 -0.60 18.08 14.45
N GLU A 268 -0.17 18.77 13.41
CA GLU A 268 -0.67 20.09 13.03
C GLU A 268 -1.25 20.06 11.61
N VAL A 269 -2.31 20.85 11.41
CA VAL A 269 -3.02 20.94 10.13
C VAL A 269 -2.69 22.27 9.46
N ASP A 270 -2.10 22.21 8.27
CA ASP A 270 -1.96 23.37 7.38
C ASP A 270 -3.31 23.63 6.69
N GLU A 271 -4.13 24.45 7.34
CA GLU A 271 -5.45 24.85 6.84
C GLU A 271 -5.38 25.55 5.48
N LEU A 272 -4.28 26.26 5.15
CA LEU A 272 -4.15 26.90 3.85
C LEU A 272 -4.05 25.84 2.74
N ARG A 273 -3.21 24.82 2.93
CA ARG A 273 -3.04 23.71 1.98
C ARG A 273 -4.30 22.87 1.88
N ARG A 274 -4.89 22.52 3.03
CA ARG A 274 -6.15 21.78 3.09
C ARG A 274 -7.26 22.47 2.31
N ASN A 275 -7.46 23.78 2.53
CA ASN A 275 -8.50 24.56 1.85
C ASN A 275 -8.26 24.73 0.34
N LYS A 276 -7.02 24.53 -0.13
CA LYS A 276 -6.69 24.43 -1.56
C LYS A 276 -6.93 23.03 -2.15
N GLY A 277 -7.30 22.05 -1.33
CA GLY A 277 -7.49 20.66 -1.73
C GLY A 277 -6.18 19.88 -1.88
N GLU A 278 -5.06 20.37 -1.34
CA GLU A 278 -3.81 19.63 -1.31
C GLU A 278 -3.93 18.43 -0.36
N PHE A 279 -3.33 17.29 -0.73
CA PHE A 279 -3.46 16.04 0.01
C PHE A 279 -2.41 15.89 1.13
N ASN A 280 -1.32 16.67 1.05
CA ASN A 280 -0.20 16.73 2.00
C ASN A 280 -0.29 17.98 2.87
N PHE A 281 -1.34 18.05 3.69
CA PHE A 281 -1.65 19.20 4.54
C PHE A 281 -1.29 18.99 6.01
N ILE A 282 -0.71 17.84 6.36
CA ILE A 282 -0.38 17.50 7.75
C ILE A 282 1.10 17.77 7.99
N THR A 283 1.44 18.39 9.11
CA THR A 283 2.80 18.47 9.63
C THR A 283 2.84 17.88 11.04
N ALA A 284 4.04 17.60 11.54
CA ALA A 284 4.20 17.07 12.88
C ALA A 284 5.32 17.79 13.64
N LYS A 285 5.22 17.81 14.97
CA LYS A 285 6.27 18.29 15.88
C LYS A 285 6.51 17.28 16.99
N PHE A 286 7.76 17.11 17.39
CA PHE A 286 8.09 16.20 18.48
C PHE A 286 8.26 16.91 19.81
N ARG A 287 7.63 16.35 20.85
CA ARG A 287 7.93 16.65 22.25
C ARG A 287 8.74 15.49 22.84
N GLY A 288 9.80 15.80 23.58
CA GLY A 288 10.64 14.81 24.26
C GLY A 288 11.87 14.34 23.48
N LEU A 289 11.99 14.66 22.17
CA LEU A 289 13.17 14.27 21.40
C LEU A 289 14.45 15.04 21.80
N PRO A 290 15.62 14.36 21.89
CA PRO A 290 16.90 15.02 22.08
C PRO A 290 17.22 16.02 20.97
N LYS A 291 17.95 17.11 21.29
CA LYS A 291 18.32 18.14 20.30
C LYS A 291 19.15 17.63 19.11
N LYS A 292 19.90 16.55 19.29
CA LYS A 292 20.76 15.94 18.27
C LYS A 292 20.05 14.88 17.44
N SER A 293 18.80 14.56 17.78
CA SER A 293 18.02 13.53 17.10
C SER A 293 17.76 13.94 15.65
N GLN A 294 18.02 13.03 14.73
CA GLN A 294 17.73 13.22 13.30
C GLN A 294 16.26 12.97 12.97
N LEU A 295 15.48 12.36 13.87
CA LEU A 295 14.02 12.27 13.74
C LEU A 295 13.35 13.65 13.63
N LYS A 296 14.01 14.72 14.09
CA LYS A 296 13.53 16.10 13.92
C LYS A 296 13.38 16.52 12.46
N ASN A 297 14.05 15.86 11.53
CA ASN A 297 13.88 16.13 10.10
C ASN A 297 12.43 15.88 9.64
N LEU A 298 11.70 14.99 10.31
CA LEU A 298 10.27 14.76 10.06
C LEU A 298 9.39 15.97 10.38
N GLU A 299 9.87 16.91 11.20
CA GLU A 299 9.12 18.14 11.51
C GLU A 299 9.05 19.10 10.31
N GLU A 300 9.92 18.91 9.32
CA GLU A 300 9.98 19.72 8.09
C GLU A 300 9.20 19.08 6.94
N GLU A 301 8.67 17.86 7.14
CA GLU A 301 7.98 17.07 6.12
C GLU A 301 6.48 17.38 6.07
N LEU A 302 5.94 17.35 4.86
CA LEU A 302 4.49 17.42 4.63
C LEU A 302 3.95 16.00 4.45
N MET A 303 3.01 15.64 5.31
CA MET A 303 2.45 14.30 5.39
C MET A 303 1.03 14.27 4.84
N THR A 304 0.66 13.11 4.28
CA THR A 304 -0.74 12.77 3.98
C THR A 304 -1.36 12.02 5.17
N PRO A 305 -2.70 11.91 5.27
CA PRO A 305 -3.35 11.09 6.29
C PRO A 305 -2.85 9.63 6.33
N TYR A 306 -2.48 9.06 5.17
CA TYR A 306 -1.93 7.70 5.11
C TYR A 306 -0.52 7.60 5.69
N ASP A 307 0.30 8.64 5.54
CA ASP A 307 1.66 8.62 6.09
C ASP A 307 1.61 8.72 7.61
N LEU A 308 0.66 9.50 8.13
CA LEU A 308 0.38 9.56 9.56
C LEU A 308 -0.13 8.22 10.12
N GLU A 309 -1.06 7.54 9.44
CA GLU A 309 -1.52 6.20 9.83
C GLU A 309 -0.35 5.22 9.95
N LEU A 310 0.58 5.21 8.98
CA LEU A 310 1.74 4.34 9.04
C LEU A 310 2.67 4.65 10.23
N LEU A 311 2.84 5.93 10.58
CA LEU A 311 3.57 6.32 11.78
C LEU A 311 2.88 5.83 13.06
N LEU A 312 1.55 5.97 13.14
CA LEU A 312 0.74 5.46 14.25
C LEU A 312 0.91 3.95 14.44
N GLU A 313 0.83 3.20 13.34
CA GLU A 313 1.00 1.74 13.35
C GLU A 313 2.42 1.29 13.75
N SER A 314 3.41 2.15 13.59
CA SER A 314 4.82 1.82 13.88
C SER A 314 5.08 1.66 15.38
N ARG A 315 4.30 2.32 16.25
CA ARG A 315 4.41 2.36 17.73
C ARG A 315 5.75 2.88 18.30
N GLU A 316 6.85 2.69 17.60
CA GLU A 316 8.19 3.10 17.98
C GLU A 316 8.93 3.70 16.77
N LEU A 317 9.84 4.64 17.03
CA LEU A 317 10.80 5.15 16.05
C LEU A 317 12.22 4.89 16.52
N ILE A 318 13.09 4.51 15.59
CA ILE A 318 14.51 4.31 15.84
C ILE A 318 15.28 5.51 15.32
N ASP A 319 16.23 5.99 16.13
CA ASP A 319 17.18 7.01 15.73
C ASP A 319 18.60 6.52 16.01
N ILE A 320 19.27 6.03 14.96
CA ILE A 320 20.64 5.57 15.04
C ILE A 320 21.64 6.69 15.38
N SER A 321 21.32 7.96 15.07
CA SER A 321 22.20 9.09 15.34
C SER A 321 22.42 9.34 16.84
N VAL A 322 21.43 8.95 17.66
CA VAL A 322 21.51 8.99 19.12
C VAL A 322 21.53 7.61 19.76
N GLY A 323 21.50 6.54 18.95
CA GLY A 323 21.54 5.14 19.38
C GLY A 323 20.34 4.73 20.25
N LYS A 324 19.15 5.27 19.94
CA LYS A 324 17.95 5.09 20.77
C LYS A 324 16.71 4.73 19.98
N ASN A 325 15.82 3.93 20.57
CA ASN A 325 14.43 3.80 20.13
C ASN A 325 13.52 4.59 21.06
N PHE A 326 12.46 5.16 20.51
CA PHE A 326 11.49 5.95 21.26
C PHE A 326 10.10 5.38 21.07
N THR A 327 9.37 5.17 22.17
CA THR A 327 7.95 4.84 22.12
C THR A 327 7.18 6.09 21.70
N LEU A 328 6.23 5.93 20.77
CA LEU A 328 5.45 7.02 20.22
C LEU A 328 4.09 7.15 20.91
N GLU A 329 3.84 8.35 21.38
CA GLU A 329 2.49 8.85 21.68
C GLU A 329 2.08 9.85 20.60
N PHE A 330 0.79 10.01 20.39
CA PHE A 330 0.27 10.87 19.33
C PHE A 330 -0.75 11.85 19.90
N ASP A 331 -0.60 13.12 19.52
CA ASP A 331 -1.60 14.16 19.73
C ASP A 331 -2.17 14.52 18.36
N VAL A 332 -3.33 13.92 18.04
CA VAL A 332 -4.06 14.09 16.77
C VAL A 332 -5.24 15.04 16.89
N SER A 333 -5.29 15.86 17.95
CA SER A 333 -6.43 16.72 18.28
C SER A 333 -6.84 17.68 17.15
N GLN A 334 -5.87 18.18 16.36
CA GLN A 334 -6.15 19.07 15.23
C GLN A 334 -6.81 18.37 14.03
N LEU A 335 -6.83 17.03 14.00
CA LEU A 335 -7.50 16.27 12.93
C LEU A 335 -9.00 16.06 13.21
N ARG A 336 -9.52 16.51 14.35
CA ARG A 336 -10.95 16.39 14.66
C ARG A 336 -11.81 17.11 13.64
N GLY A 337 -12.91 16.47 13.26
CA GLY A 337 -13.82 16.97 12.22
C GLY A 337 -13.23 17.02 10.81
N ILE A 338 -11.99 16.53 10.61
CA ILE A 338 -11.42 16.37 9.28
C ILE A 338 -11.90 15.05 8.69
N ARG A 339 -12.52 15.13 7.52
CA ARG A 339 -12.92 13.95 6.76
C ARG A 339 -11.68 13.22 6.27
N LEU A 340 -11.45 12.02 6.79
CA LEU A 340 -10.37 11.16 6.33
C LEU A 340 -10.69 10.53 4.95
N PRO A 341 -9.66 10.18 4.17
CA PRO A 341 -9.83 9.42 2.93
C PRO A 341 -10.53 8.08 3.18
N SER A 342 -11.31 7.60 2.21
CA SER A 342 -12.08 6.34 2.34
C SER A 342 -11.24 5.08 2.54
N GLY A 343 -9.93 5.14 2.30
CA GLY A 343 -9.00 4.03 2.57
C GLY A 343 -8.58 3.92 4.04
N ILE A 344 -8.92 4.89 4.89
CA ILE A 344 -8.73 4.86 6.33
C ILE A 344 -10.08 4.48 6.94
N THR A 345 -10.20 3.22 7.37
CA THR A 345 -11.44 2.67 7.91
C THR A 345 -11.63 3.07 9.37
N GLU A 346 -12.84 2.86 9.92
CA GLU A 346 -13.13 3.16 11.34
C GLU A 346 -12.26 2.33 12.30
N ASP A 347 -11.83 1.14 11.87
CA ASP A 347 -10.93 0.26 12.63
C ASP A 347 -9.45 0.70 12.57
N SER A 348 -9.11 1.77 11.83
CA SER A 348 -7.74 2.26 11.74
C SER A 348 -7.26 2.86 13.06
N GLN A 349 -5.94 2.89 13.24
CA GLN A 349 -5.35 3.46 14.45
C GLN A 349 -5.53 4.99 14.46
N LEU A 350 -5.47 5.68 13.32
CA LEU A 350 -5.77 7.11 13.22
C LEU A 350 -7.22 7.42 13.57
N ALA A 351 -8.17 6.68 13.01
CA ALA A 351 -9.59 6.87 13.31
C ALA A 351 -9.87 6.67 14.81
N SER A 352 -9.32 5.60 15.38
CA SER A 352 -9.40 5.31 16.82
C SER A 352 -8.77 6.41 17.68
N SER A 353 -7.59 6.93 17.32
CA SER A 353 -6.91 7.99 18.06
C SER A 353 -7.66 9.32 17.99
N ILE A 354 -8.30 9.65 16.87
CA ILE A 354 -9.15 10.84 16.75
C ILE A 354 -10.37 10.70 17.67
N TYR A 355 -11.05 9.55 17.66
CA TYR A 355 -12.21 9.29 18.51
C TYR A 355 -11.87 9.34 20.00
N GLN A 356 -10.75 8.74 20.43
CA GLN A 356 -10.31 8.81 21.84
C GLN A 356 -10.02 10.24 22.27
N SER A 357 -9.45 11.06 21.38
CA SER A 357 -9.23 12.48 21.63
C SER A 357 -10.56 13.22 21.86
N GLU A 358 -11.60 12.90 21.10
CA GLU A 358 -12.95 13.50 21.25
C GLU A 358 -13.59 13.17 22.60
N VAL A 359 -13.41 11.94 23.10
CA VAL A 359 -13.95 11.52 24.42
C VAL A 359 -13.24 12.22 25.58
N TRP A 360 -11.92 12.37 25.52
CA TRP A 360 -11.11 12.99 26.59
C TRP A 360 -11.44 14.47 26.82
N ASP A 361 -11.77 15.22 25.77
CA ASP A 361 -12.17 16.63 25.93
C ASP A 361 -13.64 16.75 26.38
N GLY A 362 -14.50 15.80 25.99
CA GLY A 362 -15.88 15.73 26.49
C GLY A 362 -15.93 15.49 28.00
N GLU A 363 -15.06 14.64 28.55
CA GLU A 363 -14.99 14.40 30.01
C GLU A 363 -14.42 15.59 30.79
N GLN A 364 -13.53 16.41 30.20
CA GLN A 364 -13.06 17.65 30.83
C GLN A 364 -14.14 18.75 30.89
N GLU A 365 -15.10 18.78 29.96
CA GLU A 365 -16.23 19.72 30.00
C GLU A 365 -17.26 19.37 31.10
N PHE A 366 -17.25 18.14 31.65
CA PHE A 366 -18.14 17.75 32.75
C PHE A 366 -17.57 17.90 34.17
N GLU A 367 -16.27 18.18 34.33
CA GLU A 367 -15.63 18.33 35.66
C GLU A 367 -15.41 19.80 36.11
N GLN A 368 -16.10 20.78 35.52
CA GLN A 368 -16.09 22.17 36.01
C GLN A 368 -17.49 22.72 36.32
N SER A 369 -18.03 22.39 37.50
CA SER A 369 -18.32 23.34 38.59
C SER A 369 -19.40 22.81 39.55
N GLU A 370 -19.01 22.13 40.63
CA GLU A 370 -19.81 22.18 41.87
C GLU A 370 -19.21 23.24 42.79
N GLY A 371 -19.47 24.49 42.42
CA GLY A 371 -19.35 25.62 43.32
C GLY A 371 -20.59 25.69 44.20
N ASN A 372 -20.36 25.52 45.51
CA ASN A 372 -21.22 25.91 46.63
C ASN A 372 -22.37 26.87 46.27
N TYR A 373 -23.61 26.38 46.40
CA TYR A 373 -24.75 27.22 46.76
C TYR A 373 -25.56 26.55 47.86
N HIS A 374 -25.34 27.02 49.09
CA HIS A 374 -26.40 27.12 50.08
C HIS A 374 -27.38 28.17 49.57
N ASP A 375 -28.66 27.81 49.40
CA ASP A 375 -29.74 28.43 50.15
C ASP A 375 -31.09 27.77 49.83
N ASP A 376 -31.85 27.63 50.92
CA ASP A 376 -33.22 27.17 51.04
C ASP A 376 -34.17 27.78 50.00
N TYR A 377 -35.09 26.98 49.43
CA TYR A 377 -36.53 27.31 49.42
C TYR A 377 -37.39 26.06 49.20
N ASN A 378 -38.22 25.83 50.21
CA ASN A 378 -39.41 24.99 50.24
C ASN A 378 -40.44 25.45 49.17
N TYR A 379 -41.00 24.54 48.37
CA TYR A 379 -42.38 24.65 47.88
C TYR A 379 -42.94 23.27 47.51
N GLU A 380 -44.20 23.09 47.91
CA GLU A 380 -45.03 21.90 47.97
C GLU A 380 -45.62 21.47 46.62
N GLU A 381 -46.03 20.18 46.59
CA GLU A 381 -47.23 19.58 45.96
C GLU A 381 -47.67 20.01 44.54
N GLY A 382 -47.93 18.99 43.69
CA GLY A 382 -48.93 19.13 42.63
C GLY A 382 -48.84 18.15 41.46
N LEU A 383 -49.42 16.95 41.67
CA LEU A 383 -50.30 16.19 40.76
C LEU A 383 -49.86 15.79 39.33
N ASP A 384 -49.94 14.47 39.11
CA ASP A 384 -50.62 13.73 38.02
C ASP A 384 -50.70 14.34 36.62
N ASP A 385 -50.21 13.58 35.64
CA ASP A 385 -51.09 13.06 34.57
C ASP A 385 -50.38 11.95 33.77
N GLU A 386 -51.01 10.77 33.81
CA GLU A 386 -50.78 9.64 32.92
C GLU A 386 -51.20 10.02 31.49
N GLN A 387 -50.38 9.71 30.47
CA GLN A 387 -50.87 9.57 29.10
C GLN A 387 -50.23 8.36 28.41
N GLU A 388 -51.04 7.31 28.33
CA GLU A 388 -50.93 6.21 27.36
C GLU A 388 -50.88 6.75 25.93
N PHE A 389 -50.06 6.13 25.07
CA PHE A 389 -50.25 6.23 23.62
C PHE A 389 -50.23 4.84 22.99
N GLU A 390 -51.37 4.56 22.36
CA GLU A 390 -51.79 3.34 21.68
C GLU A 390 -50.95 3.05 20.43
N GLN A 391 -50.71 1.77 20.16
CA GLN A 391 -50.32 1.26 18.84
C GLN A 391 -51.55 1.16 17.94
N PRO A 392 -51.45 1.44 16.63
CA PRO A 392 -52.38 0.89 15.66
C PRO A 392 -51.73 -0.27 14.90
N GLU A 393 -52.32 -1.46 15.10
CA GLU A 393 -52.30 -2.55 14.12
C GLU A 393 -53.09 -2.14 12.87
N GLY A 394 -52.66 -2.64 11.71
CA GLY A 394 -53.36 -2.42 10.45
C GLY A 394 -52.79 -3.25 9.32
N ASP A 395 -53.30 -4.48 9.20
CA ASP A 395 -53.20 -5.39 8.06
C ASP A 395 -53.57 -4.71 6.73
N TYR A 396 -52.76 -4.94 5.68
CA TYR A 396 -53.28 -5.07 4.31
C TYR A 396 -52.46 -6.11 3.53
N HIS A 397 -53.09 -7.28 3.35
CA HIS A 397 -52.91 -8.13 2.18
C HIS A 397 -53.39 -7.37 0.92
N ASP A 398 -52.71 -7.56 -0.21
CA ASP A 398 -53.38 -7.96 -1.46
C ASP A 398 -52.37 -8.37 -2.54
N ASP A 399 -52.74 -9.46 -3.20
CA ASP A 399 -52.07 -10.19 -4.26
C ASP A 399 -52.06 -9.44 -5.60
N TYR A 400 -51.02 -9.64 -6.42
CA TYR A 400 -51.14 -9.67 -7.89
C TYR A 400 -50.11 -10.63 -8.50
N ASP A 401 -50.58 -11.83 -8.84
CA ASP A 401 -50.11 -12.62 -10.00
C ASP A 401 -50.54 -11.90 -11.29
N TYR A 402 -49.71 -11.93 -12.35
CA TYR A 402 -50.13 -12.24 -13.74
C TYR A 402 -48.93 -12.36 -14.71
N GLU A 403 -48.73 -13.61 -15.15
CA GLU A 403 -48.42 -14.17 -16.48
C GLU A 403 -47.27 -13.66 -17.39
N GLU A 404 -46.41 -14.64 -17.71
CA GLU A 404 -46.00 -15.15 -19.04
C GLU A 404 -46.06 -14.26 -20.29
N GLY A 405 -44.95 -14.32 -21.05
CA GLY A 405 -44.91 -13.97 -22.47
C GLY A 405 -43.60 -14.40 -23.13
N LEU A 406 -43.53 -15.67 -23.54
CA LEU A 406 -42.62 -16.17 -24.58
C LEU A 406 -42.92 -15.46 -25.92
N ASN A 407 -41.88 -15.14 -26.69
CA ASN A 407 -41.85 -15.43 -28.13
C ASN A 407 -40.43 -15.28 -28.71
N ASP A 408 -40.09 -16.26 -29.54
CA ASP A 408 -38.94 -16.36 -30.42
C ASP A 408 -38.91 -15.28 -31.52
N GLU A 409 -37.70 -14.86 -31.92
CA GLU A 409 -37.23 -14.78 -33.32
C GLU A 409 -35.69 -14.73 -33.39
#